data_AF-A0A829CFC4-F1
#
_entry.id   AF-A0A829CFC4-F1
#
_cell.length_a   1.000
_cell.length_b   1.000
_cell.length_c   1.000
_cell.angle_alpha   90.00
_cell.angle_beta   90.00
_cell.angle_gamma   90.00
#
_symmetry.space_group_name_H-M   'P 1'
#
loop_
_entity.id
_entity.type
_entity.pdbx_description
1 polymer ?
#
loop_
_entity_poly.entity_id
_entity_poly.type
_entity_poly.pdbx_seq_one_letter_code
_entity_poly.pdbx_strand_id
1 'polypeptide(L)'
;MLGDAQQLELGRCAPADIALTVAATVVSRQDCRSGLRRIVLDCGSKILGSDRPAWATGFGRLIDHADARIAALSEHHATVVWPDDAPLPPVGTRLRVIPNHVCLTTNLVDDVAVVRDATLIDRWKVAARGKNH
;
A
#
# COMPACT_ATOMS: atom_id res chain seq x y z
N MET A 1 -3.87 17.48 -3.00
CA MET A 1 -3.38 16.75 -1.81
C MET A 1 -3.07 15.33 -2.27
N LEU A 2 -2.00 14.67 -1.80
CA LEU A 2 -1.63 13.33 -2.32
C LEU A 2 -2.65 12.24 -1.94
N GLY A 3 -3.38 12.42 -0.84
CA GLY A 3 -4.32 11.44 -0.30
C GLY A 3 -3.61 10.27 0.37
N ASP A 4 -4.16 9.74 1.47
CA ASP A 4 -3.64 8.56 2.16
C ASP A 4 -4.77 7.65 2.67
N ALA A 5 -4.40 6.47 3.18
CA ALA A 5 -5.39 5.50 3.61
C ALA A 5 -6.18 5.97 4.84
N GLN A 6 -5.61 6.83 5.68
CA GLN A 6 -6.30 7.41 6.82
C GLN A 6 -7.42 8.36 6.39
N GLN A 7 -7.13 9.27 5.46
CA GLN A 7 -8.14 10.17 4.89
C GLN A 7 -9.25 9.40 4.16
N LEU A 8 -8.87 8.32 3.47
CA LEU A 8 -9.82 7.43 2.80
C LEU A 8 -10.74 6.73 3.81
N GLU A 9 -10.18 6.19 4.90
CA GLU A 9 -10.95 5.51 5.96
C GLU A 9 -11.91 6.45 6.69
N LEU A 10 -11.53 7.71 6.87
CA LEU A 10 -12.37 8.74 7.47
C LEU A 10 -13.43 9.30 6.52
N GLY A 11 -13.49 8.82 5.26
CA GLY A 11 -14.42 9.35 4.25
C GLY A 11 -14.13 10.81 3.86
N ARG A 12 -12.89 11.27 4.05
CA ARG A 12 -12.46 12.64 3.76
C ARG A 12 -11.95 12.82 2.33
N CYS A 13 -11.65 11.73 1.64
CA CYS A 13 -11.32 11.71 0.22
C CYS A 13 -11.92 10.47 -0.46
N ALA A 14 -12.14 10.55 -1.77
CA ALA A 14 -12.50 9.41 -2.59
C ALA A 14 -11.23 8.63 -3.00
N PRO A 15 -11.33 7.33 -3.37
CA PRO A 15 -10.21 6.60 -3.96
C PRO A 15 -9.58 7.32 -5.16
N ALA A 16 -10.38 8.04 -5.95
CA ALA A 16 -9.91 8.81 -7.10
C ALA A 16 -9.03 10.02 -6.72
N ASP A 17 -9.10 10.48 -5.47
CA ASP A 17 -8.28 11.58 -4.95
C ASP A 17 -6.91 11.08 -4.44
N ILE A 18 -6.68 9.76 -4.42
CA ILE A 18 -5.40 9.16 -4.04
C ILE A 18 -4.43 9.23 -5.23
N ALA A 19 -3.48 10.15 -5.14
CA ALA A 19 -2.48 10.40 -6.19
C ALA A 19 -1.19 9.58 -6.01
N LEU A 20 -0.91 9.06 -4.80
CA LEU A 20 0.28 8.25 -4.53
C LEU A 20 -0.10 6.83 -4.09
N THR A 21 0.47 5.84 -4.76
CA THR A 21 0.43 4.44 -4.34
C THR A 21 1.81 3.81 -4.48
N VAL A 22 2.11 2.83 -3.64
CA VAL A 22 3.27 1.95 -3.78
C VAL A 22 2.87 0.75 -4.63
N ALA A 23 3.57 0.53 -5.73
CA ALA A 23 3.43 -0.69 -6.51
C ALA A 23 4.20 -1.82 -5.82
N ALA A 24 3.51 -2.90 -5.46
CA ALA A 24 4.10 -4.05 -4.78
C ALA A 24 3.69 -5.36 -5.45
N THR A 25 4.55 -6.36 -5.40
CA THR A 25 4.36 -7.68 -6.02
C THR A 25 3.94 -8.69 -4.97
N VAL A 26 2.97 -9.53 -5.31
CA VAL A 26 2.61 -10.71 -4.52
C VAL A 26 3.77 -11.72 -4.58
N VAL A 27 4.44 -11.96 -3.46
CA VAL A 27 5.56 -12.91 -3.36
C VAL A 27 5.16 -14.24 -2.72
N SER A 28 4.04 -14.27 -2.01
CA SER A 28 3.50 -15.50 -1.44
C SER A 28 1.98 -15.41 -1.28
N ARG A 29 1.32 -16.57 -1.31
CA ARG A 29 -0.12 -16.70 -1.06
C ARG A 29 -0.39 -17.88 -0.13
N GLN A 30 -1.35 -17.71 0.75
CA GLN A 30 -1.89 -18.73 1.64
C GLN A 30 -3.38 -18.86 1.38
N ASP A 31 -3.75 -19.88 0.63
CA ASP A 31 -5.13 -20.23 0.34
C ASP A 31 -5.56 -21.36 1.28
N CYS A 32 -5.92 -20.98 2.51
CA CYS A 32 -6.21 -21.95 3.56
C CYS A 32 -7.68 -22.37 3.49
N ARG A 33 -7.95 -23.69 3.53
CA ARG A 33 -9.34 -24.22 3.63
C ARG A 33 -9.94 -24.02 5.02
N SER A 34 -9.10 -23.83 6.05
CA SER A 34 -9.51 -23.56 7.43
C SER A 34 -8.68 -22.40 7.99
N GLY A 35 -9.15 -21.17 7.78
CA GLY A 35 -8.49 -19.95 8.26
C GLY A 35 -8.59 -18.80 7.27
N LEU A 36 -8.08 -17.63 7.66
CA LEU A 36 -8.09 -16.44 6.80
C LEU A 36 -7.13 -16.62 5.61
N ARG A 37 -7.60 -16.27 4.42
CA ARG A 37 -6.79 -16.20 3.20
C ARG A 37 -5.85 -15.01 3.28
N ARG A 38 -4.60 -15.20 2.86
CA ARG A 38 -3.57 -14.16 2.95
C ARG A 38 -2.67 -14.11 1.72
N ILE A 39 -2.13 -12.94 1.45
CA ILE A 39 -1.00 -12.75 0.54
C ILE A 39 0.11 -11.98 1.25
N VAL A 40 1.32 -12.14 0.76
CA VAL A 40 2.49 -11.37 1.19
C VAL A 40 2.97 -10.52 0.02
N LEU A 41 3.17 -9.22 0.28
CA LEU A 41 3.71 -8.26 -0.67
C LEU A 41 5.18 -7.95 -0.35
N ASP A 42 5.97 -7.64 -1.38
CA ASP A 42 7.38 -7.20 -1.30
C ASP A 42 7.59 -5.75 -0.83
N CYS A 43 6.60 -5.16 -0.15
CA CYS A 43 6.69 -3.85 0.47
C CYS A 43 6.49 -3.97 1.98
N GLY A 44 7.44 -3.50 2.78
CA GLY A 44 7.36 -3.50 4.24
C GLY A 44 7.31 -2.11 4.85
N SER A 45 7.55 -2.03 6.15
CA SER A 45 7.57 -0.75 6.90
C SER A 45 8.64 0.22 6.40
N LYS A 46 9.74 -0.26 5.80
CA LYS A 46 10.74 0.62 5.16
C LYS A 46 10.21 1.38 3.95
N ILE A 47 9.09 0.97 3.38
CA ILE A 47 8.46 1.63 2.23
C ILE A 47 7.15 2.30 2.66
N LEU A 48 6.32 1.58 3.43
CA LEU A 48 4.99 2.04 3.81
C LEU A 48 4.97 2.94 5.07
N GLY A 49 6.05 2.95 5.84
CA GLY A 49 6.03 3.40 7.22
C GLY A 49 5.34 2.39 8.15
N SER A 50 5.39 2.64 9.46
CA SER A 50 4.78 1.78 10.49
C SER A 50 3.56 2.43 11.16
N ASP A 51 3.07 3.55 10.61
CA ASP A 51 1.97 4.29 11.23
C ASP A 51 0.66 3.49 11.17
N ARG A 52 0.03 3.32 12.33
CA ARG A 52 -1.28 2.68 12.48
C ARG A 52 -1.97 3.24 13.72
N PRO A 53 -2.78 4.30 13.57
CA PRO A 53 -3.62 4.76 14.66
C PRO A 53 -4.55 3.64 15.13
N ALA A 54 -4.96 3.70 16.40
CA ALA A 54 -5.82 2.69 17.01
C ALA A 54 -7.15 2.48 16.25
N TRP A 55 -7.65 3.51 15.58
CA TRP A 55 -8.89 3.47 14.79
C TRP A 55 -8.70 2.95 13.36
N ALA A 56 -7.46 2.89 12.86
CA ALA A 56 -7.19 2.45 11.49
C ALA A 56 -7.35 0.94 11.36
N THR A 57 -7.97 0.50 10.27
CA THR A 57 -8.29 -0.92 10.05
C THR A 57 -7.08 -1.80 9.69
N GLY A 58 -5.92 -1.19 9.42
CA GLY A 58 -4.67 -1.87 9.07
C GLY A 58 -3.51 -0.89 8.91
N PHE A 59 -2.38 -1.37 8.40
CA PHE A 59 -1.18 -0.56 8.12
C PHE A 59 -1.20 0.12 6.74
N GLY A 60 -2.37 0.16 6.10
CA GLY A 60 -2.57 0.68 4.75
C GLY A 60 -3.70 -0.08 4.05
N ARG A 61 -3.98 0.32 2.80
CA ARG A 61 -5.10 -0.20 2.00
C ARG A 61 -4.65 -0.57 0.59
N LEU A 62 -5.44 -1.40 -0.09
CA LEU A 62 -5.28 -1.67 -1.52
C LEU A 62 -6.37 -0.91 -2.27
N ILE A 63 -5.97 0.00 -3.16
CA ILE A 63 -6.90 0.91 -3.84
C ILE A 63 -7.92 0.17 -4.71
N ASP A 64 -7.50 -0.93 -5.35
CA ASP A 64 -8.32 -1.77 -6.23
C ASP A 64 -9.04 -2.90 -5.47
N HIS A 65 -8.78 -3.05 -4.17
CA HIS A 65 -9.30 -4.13 -3.34
C HIS A 65 -9.72 -3.57 -1.98
N ALA A 66 -10.83 -2.83 -1.98
CA ALA A 66 -11.29 -2.03 -0.85
C ALA A 66 -11.57 -2.83 0.43
N ASP A 67 -11.75 -4.16 0.33
CA ASP A 67 -12.01 -5.09 1.44
C ASP A 67 -10.76 -5.86 1.92
N ALA A 68 -9.66 -5.82 1.17
CA ALA A 68 -8.40 -6.37 1.61
C ALA A 68 -7.73 -5.46 2.65
N ARG A 69 -7.04 -6.04 3.64
CA ARG A 69 -6.44 -5.30 4.77
C ARG A 69 -4.99 -5.67 4.97
N ILE A 70 -4.11 -4.67 5.07
CA ILE A 70 -2.71 -4.90 5.50
C ILE A 70 -2.71 -5.09 7.01
N ALA A 71 -2.69 -6.35 7.44
CA ALA A 71 -2.85 -6.72 8.85
C ALA A 71 -1.53 -6.68 9.62
N ALA A 72 -0.39 -6.84 8.94
CA ALA A 72 0.92 -6.78 9.57
C ALA A 72 1.99 -6.29 8.59
N LEU A 73 3.04 -5.70 9.15
CA LEU A 73 4.26 -5.32 8.44
C LEU A 73 5.47 -5.96 9.12
N SER A 74 6.36 -6.47 8.29
CA SER A 74 7.78 -6.63 8.62
C SER A 74 8.57 -5.51 7.93
N GLU A 75 9.89 -5.51 8.11
CA GLU A 75 10.79 -4.53 7.49
C GLU A 75 10.65 -4.46 5.97
N HIS A 76 10.51 -5.61 5.30
CA HIS A 76 10.51 -5.75 3.84
C HIS A 76 9.21 -6.31 3.26
N HIS A 77 8.27 -6.76 4.09
CA HIS A 77 7.04 -7.39 3.60
C HIS A 77 5.79 -6.92 4.33
N ALA A 78 4.67 -6.93 3.61
CA ALA A 78 3.35 -6.66 4.13
C ALA A 78 2.50 -7.93 4.04
N THR A 79 1.83 -8.27 5.13
CA THR A 79 0.84 -9.36 5.16
C THR A 79 -0.54 -8.78 4.96
N VAL A 80 -1.20 -9.20 3.88
CA VAL A 80 -2.56 -8.78 3.55
C VAL A 80 -3.51 -9.92 3.86
N VAL A 81 -4.54 -9.64 4.68
CA VAL A 81 -5.72 -10.50 4.80
C VAL A 81 -6.62 -10.23 3.61
N TRP A 82 -6.97 -11.30 2.90
CA TRP A 82 -7.74 -11.24 1.66
C TRP A 82 -9.19 -11.66 1.89
N PRO A 83 -10.16 -10.98 1.26
CA PRO A 83 -11.57 -11.32 1.42
C PRO A 83 -11.92 -12.66 0.75
N ASP A 84 -12.87 -13.40 1.33
CA ASP A 84 -13.23 -14.76 0.89
C ASP A 84 -14.06 -14.78 -0.39
N ASP A 85 -14.79 -13.71 -0.67
CA ASP A 85 -15.65 -13.53 -1.85
C ASP A 85 -14.89 -13.04 -3.09
N ALA A 86 -13.58 -12.80 -2.99
CA ALA A 86 -12.72 -12.41 -4.10
C ALA A 86 -11.71 -13.50 -4.48
N PRO A 87 -11.32 -13.63 -5.76
CA PRO A 87 -10.23 -14.52 -6.15
C PRO A 87 -8.92 -14.07 -5.50
N LEU A 88 -8.14 -15.02 -4.96
CA LEU A 88 -6.84 -14.72 -4.36
C LEU A 88 -5.80 -14.48 -5.47
N PRO A 89 -5.09 -13.33 -5.45
CA PRO A 89 -4.12 -13.01 -6.49
C PRO A 89 -3.01 -14.07 -6.61
N PRO A 90 -2.58 -14.43 -7.82
CA PRO A 90 -1.43 -15.28 -8.02
C PRO A 90 -0.13 -14.57 -7.62
N VAL A 91 0.90 -15.36 -7.29
CA VAL A 91 2.27 -14.85 -7.11
C VAL A 91 2.74 -14.18 -8.40
N GLY A 92 3.43 -13.05 -8.27
CA GLY A 92 3.85 -12.19 -9.39
C GLY A 92 2.85 -11.08 -9.75
N THR A 93 1.63 -11.11 -9.19
CA THR A 93 0.65 -10.02 -9.41
C THR A 93 1.16 -8.72 -8.81
N ARG A 94 1.06 -7.62 -9.55
CA ARG A 94 1.31 -6.27 -9.03
C ARG A 94 0.04 -5.63 -8.51
N LEU A 95 0.10 -5.12 -7.29
CA LEU A 95 -0.99 -4.43 -6.61
C LEU A 95 -0.56 -3.01 -6.22
N ARG A 96 -1.54 -2.12 -6.05
CA ARG A 96 -1.33 -0.74 -5.64
C ARG A 96 -1.71 -0.54 -4.18
N VAL A 97 -0.71 -0.23 -3.36
CA VAL A 97 -0.83 -0.03 -1.92
C VAL A 97 -0.92 1.45 -1.59
N ILE A 98 -1.92 1.83 -0.81
CA ILE A 98 -2.05 3.15 -0.20
C ILE A 98 -1.44 3.09 1.20
N PRO A 99 -0.36 3.85 1.48
CA PRO A 99 0.18 3.95 2.83
C PRO A 99 -0.78 4.70 3.76
N ASN A 100 -0.73 4.42 5.06
CA ASN A 100 -1.53 5.15 6.06
C ASN A 100 -1.17 6.62 6.16
N HIS A 101 0.12 6.95 6.08
CA HIS A 101 0.59 8.33 6.20
C HIS A 101 1.60 8.63 5.09
N VAL A 102 1.11 9.26 4.02
CA VAL A 102 1.86 9.49 2.78
C VAL A 102 3.14 10.33 2.98
N CYS A 103 3.15 11.18 4.00
CA CYS A 103 4.28 12.03 4.37
C CYS A 103 5.54 11.23 4.76
N LEU A 104 5.39 9.99 5.28
CA LEU A 104 6.54 9.11 5.55
C LEU A 104 7.00 8.36 4.28
N THR A 105 6.08 7.96 3.41
CA THR A 105 6.38 7.19 2.20
C THR A 105 7.18 7.99 1.17
N THR A 106 6.91 9.29 1.04
CA THR A 106 7.72 10.18 0.19
C THR A 106 9.13 10.44 0.73
N ASN A 107 9.48 10.00 1.94
CA ASN A 107 10.82 10.15 2.51
C ASN A 107 11.65 8.86 2.41
N LEU A 108 11.07 7.79 1.87
CA LEU A 108 11.61 6.43 1.95
C LEU A 108 11.86 5.74 0.59
N VAL A 109 11.52 6.40 -0.52
CA VAL A 109 11.71 5.88 -1.89
C VAL A 109 12.65 6.79 -2.68
N ASP A 110 13.62 6.21 -3.40
CA ASP A 110 14.59 6.98 -4.20
C ASP A 110 13.96 7.58 -5.48
N ASP A 111 12.89 6.96 -5.99
CA ASP A 111 12.18 7.35 -7.21
C ASP A 111 10.66 7.13 -7.07
N VAL A 112 9.86 8.10 -7.52
CA VAL A 112 8.40 7.98 -7.67
C VAL A 112 8.08 7.82 -9.16
N ALA A 113 7.43 6.71 -9.51
CA ALA A 113 6.89 6.51 -10.84
C ALA A 113 5.62 7.36 -11.02
N VAL A 114 5.62 8.29 -11.97
CA VAL A 114 4.43 9.05 -12.35
C VAL A 114 3.70 8.28 -13.43
N VAL A 115 2.48 7.86 -13.12
CA VAL A 115 1.63 7.11 -14.05
C VAL A 115 0.42 7.97 -14.41
N ARG A 116 0.15 8.10 -15.70
CA ARG A 116 -1.09 8.70 -16.25
C ARG A 116 -1.69 7.70 -17.23
N ASP A 117 -2.98 7.42 -17.10
CA ASP A 117 -3.70 6.48 -17.97
C ASP A 117 -2.99 5.11 -18.09
N ALA A 118 -2.57 4.56 -16.96
CA ALA A 118 -1.79 3.31 -16.85
C ALA A 118 -0.43 3.31 -17.58
N THR A 119 -0.01 4.45 -18.13
CA THR A 119 1.28 4.63 -18.80
C THR A 119 2.25 5.31 -17.86
N LEU A 120 3.46 4.75 -17.73
CA LEU A 120 4.57 5.42 -17.04
C LEU A 120 4.97 6.64 -17.87
N ILE A 121 4.66 7.83 -17.36
CA ILE A 121 4.94 9.09 -18.06
C ILE A 121 6.20 9.78 -17.55
N ASP A 122 6.63 9.48 -16.32
CA ASP A 122 7.84 10.05 -15.74
C ASP A 122 8.37 9.22 -14.55
N ARG A 123 9.61 9.50 -14.15
CA ARG A 123 10.19 9.06 -12.87
C ARG A 123 10.78 10.26 -12.17
N TRP A 124 10.19 10.65 -11.05
CA TRP A 124 10.68 11.76 -10.25
C TRP A 124 11.62 11.23 -9.17
N LYS A 125 12.89 11.63 -9.23
CA LYS A 125 13.80 11.43 -8.10
C LYS A 125 13.28 12.22 -6.90
N VAL A 126 13.06 11.52 -5.81
CA VAL A 126 12.66 12.15 -4.55
C VAL A 126 13.87 12.85 -3.95
N ALA A 127 13.91 14.18 -4.04
CA ALA A 127 15.04 14.98 -3.59
C ALA A 127 15.12 15.17 -2.05
N ALA A 128 14.23 14.56 -1.28
CA ALA A 128 14.16 14.74 0.17
C ALA A 128 14.86 13.59 0.91
N ARG A 129 16.19 13.58 0.90
CA ARG A 129 16.97 12.93 1.97
C ARG A 129 17.40 14.02 2.96
N GLY A 130 16.95 13.91 4.21
CA GLY A 130 17.66 14.51 5.36
C GLY A 130 17.64 16.04 5.51
N LYS A 131 16.53 16.72 5.23
CA LYS A 131 16.34 18.10 5.71
C LYS A 131 15.23 18.19 6.76
N ASN A 132 15.54 17.66 7.94
CA ASN A 132 15.02 18.23 9.17
C ASN A 132 15.94 19.42 9.48
N HIS A 133 15.47 20.64 9.26
CA HIS A 133 16.05 21.82 9.90
C HIS A 133 15.34 22.03 11.23
#